data_AF-A0AAW2JIG9-F1
#
_entry.id   AF-A0AAW2JIG9-F1
#
_cell.length_a   1.000
_cell.length_b   1.000
_cell.length_c   1.000
_cell.angle_alpha   90.00
_cell.angle_beta   90.00
_cell.angle_gamma   90.00
#
_symmetry.space_group_name_H-M   'P 1'
#
loop_
_entity.id
_entity.type
_entity.pdbx_description
1 polymer ?
#
loop_
_entity_poly.entity_id
_entity_poly.type
_entity_poly.pdbx_seq_one_letter_code
_entity_poly.pdbx_strand_id
1 'polypeptide(L)'
;MPFGLKNAGATYQRLVNKMFKDLIESIMEMCVDDMLVISEKQHLKHLENEFAIMLTYGMKLSPMKCMFGVRGGKCLGYMVSEKGIEANLKKIEAIMQLGLPRMVKDV
;
A
#
# COMPACT_ATOMS: atom_id res chain seq x y z
N MET A 1 -11.39 -4.26 15.38
CA MET A 1 -10.14 -4.25 16.16
C MET A 1 -9.87 -2.81 16.60
N PRO A 2 -9.66 -2.53 17.89
CA PRO A 2 -9.48 -1.15 18.36
C PRO A 2 -8.10 -0.59 17.98
N PHE A 3 -8.03 0.73 17.84
CA PHE A 3 -6.78 1.45 17.58
C PHE A 3 -5.80 1.35 18.76
N GLY A 4 -4.51 1.45 18.48
CA GLY A 4 -3.44 1.45 19.50
C GLY A 4 -2.96 0.07 19.95
N LEU A 5 -3.54 -1.02 19.43
CA LEU A 5 -3.02 -2.36 19.70
C LEU A 5 -1.70 -2.62 18.97
N LYS A 6 -0.68 -3.07 19.72
CA LYS A 6 0.67 -3.37 19.21
C LYS A 6 0.67 -4.34 18.02
N ASN A 7 -0.25 -5.30 17.99
CA ASN A 7 -0.31 -6.35 16.97
C ASN A 7 -1.41 -6.11 15.92
N ALA A 8 -2.01 -4.92 15.87
CA ALA A 8 -3.10 -4.65 14.94
C ALA A 8 -2.68 -4.81 13.48
N GLY A 9 -1.57 -4.18 13.09
CA GLY A 9 -1.04 -4.26 11.73
C GLY A 9 -0.68 -5.69 11.33
N ALA A 10 0.00 -6.45 12.20
CA ALA A 10 0.34 -7.84 11.93
C ALA A 10 -0.89 -8.75 11.74
N THR A 11 -1.95 -8.51 12.54
CA THR A 11 -3.19 -9.27 12.43
C THR A 11 -3.94 -8.92 11.14
N TYR A 12 -3.96 -7.63 10.77
CA TYR A 12 -4.55 -7.17 9.51
C TYR A 12 -3.80 -7.76 8.31
N GLN A 13 -2.46 -7.67 8.29
CA GLN A 13 -1.63 -8.26 7.24
C GLN A 13 -1.90 -9.77 7.07
N ARG A 14 -2.08 -10.51 8.17
CA ARG A 14 -2.39 -11.94 8.10
C ARG A 14 -3.75 -12.24 7.48
N LEU A 15 -4.77 -11.44 7.78
CA LEU A 15 -6.09 -11.55 7.14
C LEU A 15 -5.96 -11.31 5.64
N VAL A 16 -5.32 -10.20 5.29
CA VAL A 16 -5.09 -9.75 3.93
C VAL A 16 -4.32 -10.79 3.10
N ASN A 17 -3.21 -11.32 3.61
CA ASN A 17 -2.43 -12.37 2.95
C ASN A 17 -3.26 -13.64 2.72
N LYS A 18 -4.22 -13.93 3.59
CA LYS A 18 -5.11 -15.09 3.43
C LYS A 18 -6.18 -14.84 2.38
N MET A 19 -6.71 -13.63 2.29
CA MET A 19 -7.74 -13.25 1.32
C MET A 19 -7.20 -13.24 -0.12
N PHE A 20 -6.02 -12.67 -0.31
CA PHE A 20 -5.43 -12.42 -1.63
C PHE A 20 -4.29 -13.36 -1.97
N LYS A 21 -4.18 -14.51 -1.30
CA LYS A 21 -3.07 -15.46 -1.44
C LYS A 21 -2.75 -15.79 -2.91
N ASP A 22 -3.78 -15.94 -3.73
CA ASP A 22 -3.65 -16.34 -5.13
C ASP A 22 -3.38 -15.16 -6.08
N LEU A 23 -3.48 -13.91 -5.59
CA LEU A 23 -3.30 -12.67 -6.37
C LEU A 23 -2.04 -11.90 -6.00
N ILE A 24 -1.56 -12.05 -4.76
CA ILE A 24 -0.31 -11.49 -4.26
C ILE A 24 0.86 -11.97 -5.14
N GLU A 25 1.84 -11.08 -5.38
CA GLU A 25 3.04 -11.29 -6.22
C GLU A 25 2.78 -11.40 -7.74
N SER A 26 1.54 -11.62 -8.19
CA SER A 26 1.22 -11.67 -9.63
C SER A 26 0.66 -10.35 -10.16
N ILE A 27 -0.40 -9.84 -9.53
CA ILE A 27 -1.14 -8.66 -9.98
C ILE A 27 -1.30 -7.61 -8.88
N MET A 28 -0.87 -7.95 -7.67
CA MET A 28 -1.15 -7.19 -6.47
C MET A 28 0.06 -7.18 -5.53
N GLU A 29 0.45 -5.97 -5.12
CA GLU A 29 1.39 -5.75 -4.03
C GLU A 29 0.66 -5.15 -2.83
N MET A 30 1.07 -5.56 -1.63
CA MET A 30 0.40 -5.17 -0.39
C MET A 30 1.40 -4.81 0.69
N CYS A 31 1.12 -3.75 1.45
CA CYS A 31 1.84 -3.46 2.67
C CYS A 31 0.92 -2.81 3.68
N VAL A 32 0.75 -3.51 4.81
CA VAL A 32 -0.09 -3.20 5.97
C VAL A 32 -1.42 -2.60 5.59
N ASP A 33 -1.52 -1.29 5.33
CA ASP A 33 -2.77 -0.58 5.09
C ASP A 33 -3.05 -0.24 3.61
N ASP A 34 -2.06 -0.33 2.71
CA ASP A 34 -2.21 0.01 1.29
C ASP A 34 -2.19 -1.24 0.41
N MET A 35 -3.08 -1.26 -0.59
CA MET A 35 -3.18 -2.28 -1.63
C MET A 35 -2.87 -1.64 -2.98
N LEU A 36 -1.99 -2.26 -3.76
CA LEU A 36 -1.59 -1.78 -5.08
C LEU A 36 -1.90 -2.85 -6.11
N VAL A 37 -2.74 -2.50 -7.09
CA VAL A 37 -3.02 -3.37 -8.24
C VAL A 37 -2.33 -2.83 -9.48
N ILE A 38 -1.46 -3.63 -10.05
CA ILE A 38 -0.69 -3.29 -11.24
C ILE A 38 -1.15 -4.19 -12.39
N SER A 39 -1.31 -3.61 -13.58
CA SER A 39 -1.70 -4.34 -14.78
C SER A 39 -1.29 -3.57 -16.03
N GLU A 40 -0.85 -4.29 -17.06
CA GLU A 40 -0.58 -3.70 -18.37
C GLU A 40 -1.85 -3.45 -19.20
N LYS A 41 -2.80 -4.41 -19.23
CA LYS A 41 -3.98 -4.33 -20.14
C LYS A 41 -5.31 -4.79 -19.54
N GLN A 42 -5.31 -5.52 -18.42
CA GLN A 42 -6.51 -6.15 -17.85
C GLN A 42 -6.92 -5.54 -16.49
N HIS A 43 -6.66 -4.25 -16.28
CA HIS A 43 -6.79 -3.61 -14.98
C HIS A 43 -8.22 -3.68 -14.41
N LEU A 44 -9.24 -3.49 -15.24
CA LEU A 44 -10.64 -3.60 -14.82
C LEU A 44 -10.99 -5.01 -14.32
N LYS A 45 -10.51 -6.05 -15.02
CA LYS A 45 -10.74 -7.44 -14.64
C LYS A 45 -10.05 -7.78 -13.32
N HIS A 46 -8.86 -7.25 -13.08
CA HIS A 46 -8.15 -7.43 -11.81
C HIS A 46 -8.90 -6.74 -10.66
N LEU A 47 -9.38 -5.51 -10.87
CA LEU A 47 -10.19 -4.79 -9.89
C LEU A 47 -11.51 -5.50 -9.60
N GLU A 48 -12.20 -6.04 -10.60
CA GLU A 48 -13.43 -6.82 -10.41
C GLU A 48 -13.19 -8.05 -9.52
N ASN A 49 -12.11 -8.80 -9.78
CA ASN A 49 -11.74 -9.96 -8.96
C ASN A 49 -11.39 -9.55 -7.53
N GLU A 50 -10.61 -8.48 -7.36
CA GLU A 50 -10.22 -7.97 -6.05
C GLU A 50 -11.43 -7.52 -5.24
N PHE A 51 -12.34 -6.75 -5.85
CA PHE A 51 -13.57 -6.29 -5.21
C PHE A 51 -14.50 -7.46 -4.87
N ALA A 52 -14.60 -8.48 -5.73
CA ALA A 52 -15.36 -9.68 -5.41
C ALA A 52 -14.82 -10.38 -4.15
N ILE A 53 -13.49 -10.52 -4.03
CA ILE A 53 -12.85 -11.06 -2.83
C ILE A 53 -13.15 -10.16 -1.62
N MET A 54 -12.97 -8.84 -1.73
CA MET A 54 -13.26 -7.92 -0.62
C MET A 54 -14.71 -8.03 -0.13
N LEU A 55 -15.67 -8.13 -1.05
CA LEU A 55 -17.09 -8.31 -0.74
C LEU A 55 -17.35 -9.61 0.03
N THR A 56 -16.72 -10.72 -0.37
CA THR A 56 -16.88 -12.01 0.32
C THR A 56 -16.39 -11.99 1.77
N TYR A 57 -15.36 -11.21 2.06
CA TYR A 57 -14.80 -11.05 3.42
C TYR A 57 -15.37 -9.83 4.18
N GLY A 58 -16.29 -9.06 3.58
CA GLY A 58 -16.87 -7.86 4.18
C GLY A 58 -15.87 -6.72 4.38
N MET A 59 -14.78 -6.71 3.62
CA MET A 59 -13.76 -5.66 3.66
C MET A 59 -14.26 -4.41 2.95
N LYS A 60 -13.91 -3.23 3.48
CA LYS A 60 -14.35 -1.93 2.96
C LYS A 60 -13.16 -1.05 2.66
N LEU A 61 -13.23 -0.40 1.50
CA LEU A 61 -12.28 0.63 1.10
C LEU A 61 -12.77 2.01 1.56
N SER A 62 -11.83 2.91 1.83
CA SER A 62 -12.11 4.32 2.11
C SER A 62 -12.02 5.11 0.79
N PRO A 63 -13.15 5.53 0.18
CA PRO A 63 -13.12 6.11 -1.17
C PRO A 63 -12.23 7.35 -1.28
N MET A 64 -12.17 8.18 -0.23
CA MET A 64 -11.32 9.38 -0.20
C MET A 64 -9.80 9.08 -0.19
N LYS A 65 -9.41 7.84 0.12
CA LYS A 65 -8.01 7.41 0.17
C LYS A 65 -7.63 6.52 -1.02
N CYS A 66 -8.60 6.13 -1.84
CA CYS A 66 -8.35 5.29 -3.00
C CYS A 66 -8.03 6.14 -4.24
N MET A 67 -7.10 5.65 -5.05
CA MET A 67 -6.78 6.20 -6.36
C MET A 67 -6.91 5.06 -7.38
N PHE A 68 -7.59 5.33 -8.49
CA PHE A 68 -7.86 4.33 -9.53
C PHE A 68 -7.49 4.86 -10.91
N GLY A 69 -7.07 3.97 -11.81
CA GLY A 69 -6.83 4.30 -13.22
C GLY A 69 -5.67 5.28 -13.46
N VAL A 70 -4.71 5.36 -12.55
CA VAL A 70 -3.53 6.22 -12.68
C VAL A 70 -2.39 5.45 -13.35
N ARG A 71 -1.59 6.12 -14.21
CA ARG A 71 -0.38 5.54 -14.81
C ARG A 71 0.80 5.44 -13.83
N GLY A 72 0.67 6.10 -12.69
CA GLY A 72 1.65 6.12 -11.63
C GLY A 72 1.12 6.93 -10.45
N GLY A 73 1.66 6.70 -9.27
CA GLY A 73 1.16 7.30 -8.05
C GLY A 73 2.06 7.07 -6.85
N LYS A 74 1.73 7.77 -5.76
CA LYS A 74 2.39 7.57 -4.49
C LYS A 74 1.84 6.29 -3.84
N CYS A 75 2.70 5.30 -3.62
CA CYS A 75 2.35 4.07 -2.90
C CYS A 75 3.44 3.77 -1.86
N LEU A 76 3.06 3.50 -0.60
CA LEU A 76 4.01 3.21 0.50
C LEU A 76 5.08 4.31 0.71
N GLY A 77 4.76 5.51 0.27
CA GLY A 77 5.67 6.65 0.27
C GLY A 77 6.83 6.54 -0.73
N TYR A 78 6.73 5.67 -1.72
CA TYR A 78 7.49 5.70 -2.97
C TYR A 78 6.62 6.27 -4.09
N MET A 79 7.24 6.64 -5.20
CA MET A 79 6.55 6.99 -6.44
C MET A 79 6.63 5.78 -7.36
N VAL A 80 5.49 5.20 -7.75
CA VAL A 80 5.45 4.06 -8.67
C VAL A 80 4.99 4.57 -10.02
N SER A 81 5.68 4.20 -11.09
CA SER A 81 5.34 4.55 -12.47
C SER A 81 5.62 3.38 -13.42
N GLU A 82 5.25 3.53 -14.70
CA GLU A 82 5.62 2.60 -15.78
C GLU A 82 7.15 2.35 -15.87
N LYS A 83 7.97 3.27 -15.34
CA LYS A 83 9.44 3.16 -15.31
C LYS A 83 9.97 2.39 -14.11
N GLY A 84 9.10 2.00 -13.17
CA GLY A 84 9.45 1.32 -11.93
C GLY A 84 9.23 2.17 -10.68
N ILE A 85 10.01 1.89 -9.64
CA ILE A 85 9.92 2.54 -8.34
C ILE A 85 10.91 3.71 -8.27
N GLU A 86 10.40 4.90 -8.06
CA GLU A 86 11.14 6.15 -7.92
C GLU A 86 11.10 6.66 -6.48
N ALA A 87 12.17 7.34 -6.07
CA ALA A 87 12.26 7.93 -4.75
C ALA A 87 11.29 9.11 -4.60
N ASN A 88 10.66 9.22 -3.44
CA ASN A 88 9.79 10.35 -3.15
C ASN A 88 10.63 11.58 -2.77
N LEU A 89 10.62 12.60 -3.62
CA LEU A 89 11.36 13.86 -3.41
C LEU A 89 11.07 14.50 -2.05
N LYS A 90 9.83 14.42 -1.54
CA LYS A 90 9.49 14.97 -0.21
C LYS A 90 10.18 14.21 0.92
N LYS A 91 10.35 12.88 0.78
CA LYS A 91 11.09 12.08 1.78
C LYS A 91 12.59 12.40 1.72
N ILE A 92 13.13 12.58 0.51
CA ILE A 92 14.53 13.00 0.33
C ILE A 92 14.76 14.35 0.99
N GLU A 93 13.90 15.32 0.70
CA GLU A 93 13.97 16.66 1.29
C GLU A 93 13.89 16.63 2.82
N ALA A 94 12.97 15.83 3.38
CA ALA A 94 12.86 15.65 4.83
C ALA A 94 14.14 15.09 5.48
N ILE A 95 14.84 14.17 4.81
CA ILE A 95 16.14 13.65 5.28
C ILE A 95 17.23 14.71 5.14
N MET A 96 17.27 15.45 4.03
CA MET A 96 18.26 16.52 3.83
C MET A 96 18.11 17.68 4.82
N GLN A 97 16.88 17.93 5.29
CA GLN A 97 16.57 18.95 6.31
C GLN A 97 16.70 18.42 7.74
N LEU A 98 17.02 17.13 7.92
CA LEU A 98 17.19 16.55 9.25
C LEU A 98 18.45 17.15 9.89
N GLY A 99 18.28 17.83 11.02
CA GLY A 99 19.39 18.37 11.79
C GLY A 99 20.27 17.27 12.38
N LEU A 100 21.51 17.61 12.71
CA LEU A 100 22.42 16.68 13.40
C LEU A 100 21.78 16.18 14.71
N PRO A 101 21.82 14.87 14.99
CA PRO A 101 21.28 14.30 16.21
C PRO A 101 21.99 14.93 17.41
N ARG A 102 21.21 15.33 18.43
CA ARG A 102 21.71 16.00 19.64
C ARG A 102 21.71 15.06 20.85
N MET A 103 20.92 14.00 20.79
CA MET A 103 20.74 13.02 21.86
C MET A 103 20.73 11.60 21.31
N VAL A 104 20.99 10.62 22.19
CA VAL A 104 20.94 9.20 21.84
C VAL A 104 19.59 8.77 21.24
N LYS A 105 18.50 9.47 21.58
CA LYS A 105 17.16 9.21 21.05
C LYS A 105 16.92 9.73 19.63
N ASP A 106 17.82 10.57 19.11
CA ASP A 106 17.72 11.15 17.77
C ASP A 106 18.40 10.27 16.71
N VAL A 107 19.02 9.14 17.13
CA VAL A 107 19.71 8.15 16.30
C VAL A 107 18.92 6.85 16.26
#